data_AF-A0A5K0XKV6-F1
#
_entry.id   AF-A0A5K0XKV6-F1
#
_cell.length_a   1.000
_cell.length_b   1.000
_cell.length_c   1.000
_cell.angle_alpha   90.00
_cell.angle_beta   90.00
_cell.angle_gamma   90.00
#
_symmetry.space_group_name_H-M   'P 1'
#
loop_
_entity.id
_entity.type
_entity.pdbx_description
1 polymer ?
#
loop_
_entity_poly.entity_id
_entity_poly.type
_entity_poly.pdbx_seq_one_letter_code
_entity_poly.pdbx_strand_id
1 'polypeptide(L)' 'FDERPTVLLQDVHATNIILNPGLAFGTGEHPTTKLCLLLLNEVVAGGENVLDYGTGSGVLGISAIK' A
#
# COMPACT_ATOMS: atom_id res chain seq x y z
N PHE A 1 1.18 -5.70 -33.63
CA PHE A 1 -0.02 -6.39 -33.11
C PHE A 1 0.38 -7.40 -32.03
N ASP A 2 1.00 -6.91 -30.96
CA ASP A 2 1.17 -7.67 -29.71
C ASP A 2 0.45 -6.83 -28.65
N GLU A 3 -0.86 -7.07 -28.54
CA GLU A 3 -1.78 -6.42 -27.59
C GLU A 3 -1.63 -7.07 -26.21
N ARG A 4 -0.41 -7.10 -25.67
CA ARG A 4 -0.20 -7.45 -24.25
C ARG A 4 -0.32 -6.14 -23.47
N PRO A 5 -1.37 -5.98 -22.64
CA PRO A 5 -1.53 -4.75 -21.88
C PRO A 5 -0.33 -4.59 -20.95
N THR A 6 0.08 -3.35 -20.78
CA THR A 6 1.16 -2.84 -19.94
C THR A 6 0.91 -3.15 -18.46
N VAL A 7 0.74 -4.43 -18.08
CA VAL A 7 0.91 -4.88 -16.71
C VAL A 7 2.41 -4.77 -16.47
N LEU A 8 2.83 -3.58 -16.08
CA LEU A 8 4.18 -3.30 -15.59
C LEU A 8 4.56 -4.47 -14.69
N LEU A 9 5.69 -5.10 -14.99
CA LEU A 9 6.28 -6.20 -14.23
C LEU A 9 6.14 -5.86 -12.74
N GLN A 10 5.16 -6.47 -12.07
CA GLN A 10 5.01 -6.30 -10.64
C GLN A 10 6.24 -6.90 -10.01
N ASP A 11 6.93 -6.13 -9.18
CA ASP A 11 8.06 -6.63 -8.43
C ASP A 11 7.60 -7.85 -7.62
N VAL A 12 8.19 -9.01 -7.92
CA VAL A 12 7.81 -10.29 -7.29
C VAL A 12 8.18 -10.33 -5.81
N HIS A 13 9.01 -9.38 -5.36
CA HIS A 13 9.38 -9.21 -3.96
C HIS A 13 8.50 -8.19 -3.24
N ALA A 14 7.60 -7.48 -3.94
CA ALA A 14 6.73 -6.50 -3.31
C ALA A 14 5.64 -7.15 -2.46
N THR A 15 5.32 -6.49 -1.35
CA THR A 15 4.22 -6.86 -0.48
C THR A 15 2.88 -6.54 -1.14
N ASN A 16 2.08 -7.57 -1.43
CA ASN A 16 0.74 -7.40 -1.96
C ASN A 16 -0.29 -7.12 -0.84
N ILE A 17 -0.95 -5.97 -0.96
CA ILE A 17 -2.08 -5.55 -0.12
C ILE A 17 -3.32 -5.46 -1.01
N ILE A 18 -4.29 -6.34 -0.76
CA ILE A 18 -5.54 -6.39 -1.52
C ILE A 18 -6.60 -5.62 -0.74
N LEU A 19 -7.18 -4.61 -1.37
CA LEU A 19 -8.23 -3.77 -0.79
C LEU A 19 -9.52 -3.95 -1.59
N ASN A 20 -10.67 -3.94 -0.90
CA ASN A 20 -11.96 -3.89 -1.57
C ASN A 20 -12.24 -2.46 -2.06
N PRO A 21 -12.41 -2.24 -3.38
CA PRO A 21 -12.63 -0.89 -3.90
C PRO A 21 -14.00 -0.34 -3.48
N GLY A 22 -14.06 0.97 -3.16
CA GLY A 22 -15.31 1.74 -3.13
C GLY A 22 -15.97 1.96 -1.77
N LEU A 23 -15.45 1.42 -0.66
CA LEU A 23 -16.05 1.59 0.67
C LEU A 23 -15.32 2.59 1.58
N ALA A 24 -14.05 2.90 1.30
CA ALA A 24 -13.25 3.82 2.11
C ALA A 24 -12.20 4.58 1.28
N PHE A 25 -11.81 5.76 1.75
CA PHE A 25 -10.67 6.50 1.20
C PHE A 25 -9.36 5.76 1.50
N GLY A 26 -8.32 5.99 0.69
CA GLY A 26 -7.00 5.38 0.88
C GLY A 26 -6.80 4.05 0.13
N THR A 27 -7.27 3.93 -1.11
CA THR A 27 -7.07 2.73 -1.94
C THR A 27 -5.63 2.55 -2.46
N GLY A 28 -4.73 3.51 -2.20
CA GLY A 28 -3.36 3.53 -2.72
C GLY A 28 -3.16 4.34 -4.01
N GLU A 29 -4.24 4.70 -4.69
CA GLU A 29 -4.22 5.47 -5.96
C GLU A 29 -3.84 6.95 -5.76
N HIS A 30 -4.14 7.51 -4.59
CA HIS A 30 -3.83 8.91 -4.30
C HIS A 30 -2.33 9.08 -3.94
N PRO A 31 -1.63 10.11 -4.47
CA PRO A 31 -0.19 10.29 -4.23
C PRO A 31 0.23 10.32 -2.76
N THR A 32 -0.61 10.89 -1.89
CA THR A 32 -0.36 10.95 -0.44
C THR A 32 -0.25 9.56 0.18
N THR A 33 -1.18 8.66 -0.15
CA THR A 33 -1.13 7.27 0.33
C THR A 33 0.13 6.56 -0.17
N LYS A 34 0.49 6.73 -1.44
CA LYS A 34 1.70 6.10 -2.02
C LYS A 34 2.98 6.58 -1.33
N LEU A 35 3.11 7.88 -1.06
CA LEU A 35 4.26 8.43 -0.35
C LEU A 35 4.35 7.91 1.09
N CYS A 36 3.23 7.81 1.81
CA CYS A 36 3.20 7.21 3.14
C CYS A 36 3.63 5.74 3.12
N LEU A 37 3.21 4.95 2.12
CA LEU A 37 3.61 3.54 1.99
C LEU A 37 5.13 3.39 1.74
N LEU A 38 5.70 4.24 0.88
CA LEU A 38 7.15 4.25 0.65
C LEU A 38 7.92 4.62 1.94
N LEU A 39 7.44 5.63 2.66
CA LEU A 39 8.04 6.01 3.94
C LEU A 39 7.96 4.88 4.96
N LEU A 40 6.81 4.23 5.10
CA LEU A 40 6.64 3.10 6.03
C LEU A 40 7.62 1.97 5.72
N ASN A 41 7.82 1.65 4.45
CA ASN A 41 8.80 0.66 4.01
C ASN A 41 10.25 1.03 4.37
N GLU A 42 10.56 2.31 4.51
CA GLU A 42 11.90 2.78 4.91
C GLU A 42 12.09 2.85 6.43
N VAL A 43 11.03 3.13 7.20
CA VAL A 43 11.14 3.49 8.63
C VAL A 43 10.62 2.44 9.60
N VAL A 44 9.78 1.50 9.16
CA VAL A 44 9.23 0.44 10.00
C VAL A 44 10.09 -0.81 9.82
N ALA A 45 10.71 -1.27 10.92
CA ALA A 45 11.56 -2.46 10.92
C ALA A 45 10.87 -3.69 11.55
N GLY A 46 9.71 -3.50 12.17
CA GLY A 46 8.92 -4.53 12.83
C GLY A 46 9.08 -4.50 14.35
N GLY A 47 7.99 -4.74 15.06
CA GLY A 47 7.93 -4.76 16.53
C GLY A 47 7.66 -3.39 17.17
N GLU A 48 7.57 -2.32 16.37
CA GLU A 48 7.11 -1.03 16.84
C GLU A 48 5.60 -1.01 17.12
N ASN A 49 5.17 -0.14 18.04
CA ASN A 49 3.76 0.17 18.20
C ASN A 49 3.37 1.28 17.23
N VAL A 50 2.54 0.96 16.24
CA VAL A 50 2.11 1.91 15.20
C VAL A 50 0.63 2.27 15.39
N LEU A 51 0.33 3.58 15.27
CA LEU A 51 -1.04 4.11 15.26
C LEU A 51 -1.36 4.66 13.86
N ASP A 52 -2.31 4.03 13.18
CA ASP A 52 -2.87 4.52 11.92
C ASP A 52 -4.10 5.42 12.21
N TYR A 53 -3.85 6.70 12.43
CA TYR A 53 -4.90 7.67 12.76
C TYR A 53 -5.60 8.19 11.51
N GLY A 54 -6.92 7.97 11.42
CA GLY A 54 -7.67 8.26 10.19
C GLY A 54 -7.54 7.16 9.13
N THR A 55 -7.51 5.91 9.58
CA THR A 55 -7.09 4.72 8.81
C THR A 55 -7.82 4.47 7.48
N GLY A 56 -9.06 4.93 7.31
CA GLY A 56 -9.82 4.74 6.07
C GLY A 56 -9.88 3.25 5.66
N SER A 57 -9.24 2.91 4.54
CA SER A 57 -9.12 1.53 4.04
C SER A 57 -8.28 0.59 4.91
N GLY A 58 -7.51 1.11 5.87
CA GLY A 58 -6.57 0.31 6.65
C GLY A 58 -5.18 0.17 6.04
N VAL A 59 -4.93 0.72 4.85
CA VAL A 59 -3.74 0.37 4.04
C VAL A 59 -2.41 0.70 4.73
N LEU A 60 -2.34 1.80 5.50
CA LEU A 60 -1.11 2.19 6.20
C LEU A 60 -0.85 1.28 7.40
N GLY A 61 -1.87 1.00 8.20
CA GLY A 61 -1.78 0.03 9.30
C GLY A 61 -1.43 -1.38 8.81
N ILE A 62 -2.01 -1.84 7.70
CA ILE A 62 -1.67 -3.14 7.10
C ILE A 62 -0.21 -3.15 6.61
N SER A 63 0.24 -2.08 5.97
CA SER A 63 1.62 -1.96 5.48
C SER A 63 2.64 -1.87 6.60
N ALA A 64 2.27 -1.42 7.80
CA ALA A 64 3.17 -1.40 8.95
C ALA A 64 3.38 -2.78 9.59
N ILE A 65 2.55 -3.78 9.26
CA ILE A 65 2.61 -5.14 9.82
C ILE A 65 3.25 -6.14 8.85
N LYS A 66 3.19 -5.87 7.54
CA LYS A 66 3.69 -6.75 6.49
C LYS A 66 5.05 -6.34 5.97
#